data_AF-A0A3D2MGE5-F1
#
_entry.id   AF-A0A3D2MGE5-F1
#
_cell.length_a   1.000
_cell.length_b   1.000
_cell.length_c   1.000
_cell.angle_alpha   90.00
_cell.angle_beta   90.00
_cell.angle_gamma   90.00
#
_symmetry.space_group_name_H-M   'P 1'
#
loop_
_entity.id
_entity.type
_entity.pdbx_description
1 polymer ?
#
loop_
_entity_poly.entity_id
_entity_poly.type
_entity_poly.pdbx_seq_one_letter_code
_entity_poly.pdbx_strand_id
1 'polypeptide(L)'
;MIKKDELITMNDGEYFILETLIYDGVEYGFANKIDENDEPLNIYKLVYNENGINKVLEDEKTANILLPLFEELITKEITEGEY
;
A
#
# COMPACT_ATOMS: atom_id res chain seq x y z
N MET A 1 3.68 -11.11 -4.65
CA MET A 1 2.40 -11.05 -3.91
C MET A 1 2.64 -10.10 -2.75
N ILE A 2 1.82 -9.08 -2.63
CA ILE A 2 1.86 -8.08 -1.55
C ILE A 2 0.72 -8.42 -0.61
N LYS A 3 0.96 -8.45 0.69
CA LYS A 3 -0.08 -8.72 1.68
C LYS A 3 -0.29 -7.52 2.58
N LYS A 4 -1.53 -7.38 3.05
CA LYS A 4 -1.85 -6.51 4.18
C LYS A 4 -1.06 -6.96 5.42
N ASP A 5 -0.70 -5.99 6.26
CA ASP A 5 0.07 -6.16 7.50
C ASP A 5 1.48 -6.74 7.28
N GLU A 6 2.02 -6.55 6.08
CA GLU A 6 3.37 -6.98 5.70
C GLU A 6 4.35 -5.80 5.73
N LEU A 7 5.58 -6.07 6.15
CA LEU A 7 6.72 -5.18 5.95
C LEU A 7 7.39 -5.50 4.61
N ILE A 8 7.57 -4.48 3.78
CA ILE A 8 8.30 -4.58 2.53
C ILE A 8 9.51 -3.64 2.52
N THR A 9 10.62 -4.13 1.97
CA THR A 9 11.82 -3.32 1.72
C THR A 9 11.82 -2.83 0.27
N MET A 10 12.05 -1.54 0.09
CA MET A 10 12.26 -0.89 -1.20
C MET A 10 13.59 -0.15 -1.20
N ASN A 11 14.03 0.31 -2.38
CA ASN A 11 15.32 0.98 -2.53
C ASN A 11 15.49 2.22 -1.64
N ASP A 12 14.41 2.86 -1.25
CA ASP A 12 14.42 4.09 -0.47
C ASP A 12 13.93 3.92 0.99
N GLY A 13 13.71 2.70 1.44
CA GLY A 13 13.39 2.40 2.84
C GLY A 13 12.40 1.26 3.01
N GLU A 14 11.91 1.12 4.24
CA GLU A 14 10.92 0.11 4.63
C GLU A 14 9.52 0.70 4.69
N TYR A 15 8.54 -0.11 4.35
CA TYR A 15 7.13 0.27 4.28
C TYR A 15 6.26 -0.81 4.90
N PHE A 16 5.26 -0.38 5.66
CA PHE A 16 4.20 -1.24 6.17
C PHE A 16 2.97 -1.16 5.25
N ILE A 17 2.44 -2.31 4.82
CA ILE A 17 1.27 -2.39 3.96
C ILE A 17 0.00 -2.25 4.79
N LEU A 18 -0.72 -1.15 4.58
CA LEU A 18 -1.96 -0.83 5.29
C LEU A 18 -3.16 -1.57 4.72
N GLU A 19 -3.22 -1.71 3.40
CA GLU A 19 -4.29 -2.41 2.71
C GLU A 19 -3.83 -2.88 1.34
N THR A 20 -4.50 -3.88 0.78
CA THR A 20 -4.27 -4.41 -0.56
C THR A 20 -5.54 -4.48 -1.38
N LEU A 21 -5.45 -4.30 -2.69
CA LEU A 21 -6.56 -4.52 -3.61
C LEU A 21 -6.08 -4.99 -4.97
N ILE A 22 -6.92 -5.73 -5.69
CA ILE A 22 -6.64 -6.20 -7.05
C ILE A 22 -7.34 -5.29 -8.06
N TYR A 23 -6.57 -4.76 -9.01
CA TYR A 23 -7.09 -3.94 -10.11
C TYR A 23 -6.42 -4.36 -11.43
N ASP A 24 -7.23 -4.64 -12.45
CA ASP A 24 -6.79 -5.10 -13.77
C ASP A 24 -5.81 -6.30 -13.72
N GLY A 25 -6.07 -7.24 -12.80
CA GLY A 25 -5.23 -8.43 -12.62
C GLY A 25 -3.91 -8.20 -11.87
N VAL A 26 -3.64 -6.98 -11.42
CA VAL A 26 -2.47 -6.62 -10.61
C VAL A 26 -2.88 -6.37 -9.17
N GLU A 27 -2.13 -6.94 -8.24
CA GLU A 27 -2.29 -6.69 -6.80
C GLU A 27 -1.47 -5.46 -6.40
N TYR A 28 -2.17 -4.46 -5.86
CA TYR A 28 -1.60 -3.23 -5.35
C TYR A 28 -1.70 -3.19 -3.83
N GLY A 29 -0.71 -2.58 -3.18
CA GLY A 29 -0.73 -2.25 -1.76
C GLY A 29 -0.69 -0.74 -1.55
N PHE A 30 -1.43 -0.25 -0.57
CA PHE A 30 -1.26 1.08 -0.02
C PHE A 30 -0.34 0.99 1.19
N ALA A 31 0.81 1.66 1.12
CA ALA A 31 1.90 1.45 2.06
C ALA A 31 2.32 2.77 2.71
N ASN A 32 2.65 2.73 4.00
CA ASN A 32 3.24 3.86 4.73
C ASN A 32 4.70 3.57 5.03
N LYS A 33 5.58 4.53 4.78
CA LYS A 33 6.98 4.42 5.14
C LYS A 33 7.13 4.39 6.66
N ILE A 34 8.05 3.55 7.14
CA ILE A 34 8.40 3.47 8.56
C ILE A 34 9.85 3.87 8.78
N ASP A 35 10.18 4.24 10.02
CA ASP A 35 11.56 4.48 10.46
C ASP A 35 12.20 3.22 11.06
N GLU A 36 13.42 3.36 11.60
CA GLU A 36 14.18 2.26 12.20
C GLU A 36 13.56 1.67 13.49
N ASN A 37 12.54 2.31 14.04
CA ASN A 37 11.78 1.87 15.21
C ASN A 37 10.37 1.40 14.83
N ASP A 38 10.12 1.11 13.55
CA ASP A 38 8.81 0.75 13.00
C ASP A 38 7.74 1.86 13.15
N GLU A 39 8.14 3.11 13.38
CA GLU A 39 7.19 4.23 13.53
C GLU A 39 6.78 4.83 12.18
N PRO A 40 5.50 5.17 11.99
CA PRO A 40 4.99 5.69 10.72
C PRO A 40 5.53 7.09 10.41
N LEU A 41 6.13 7.24 9.23
CA LEU A 41 6.66 8.53 8.74
C LEU A 41 5.62 9.37 7.98
N ASN A 42 4.40 8.84 7.78
CA ASN A 42 3.33 9.48 6.99
C ASN A 42 3.74 9.76 5.54
N ILE A 43 4.55 8.88 4.96
CA ILE A 43 4.97 8.93 3.55
C ILE A 43 4.32 7.74 2.86
N TYR A 44 3.26 8.02 2.10
CA TYR A 44 2.43 7.00 1.49
C TYR A 44 2.83 6.69 0.06
N LYS A 45 2.76 5.42 -0.32
CA LYS A 45 2.99 4.95 -1.69
C LYS A 45 1.99 3.88 -2.08
N LEU A 46 1.63 3.87 -3.36
CA LEU A 46 1.03 2.71 -4.00
C LEU A 46 2.14 1.81 -4.52
N VAL A 47 2.07 0.53 -4.18
CA VAL A 47 3.10 -0.46 -4.53
C VAL A 47 2.47 -1.64 -5.24
N TYR A 48 3.22 -2.30 -6.10
CA TYR A 48 2.84 -3.57 -6.73
C TYR A 48 4.05 -4.48 -6.84
N ASN A 49 3.82 -5.79 -6.94
CA ASN A 49 4.88 -6.76 -7.11
C ASN A 49 4.96 -7.21 -8.57
N GLU A 50 6.11 -6.99 -9.20
CA GLU A 50 6.39 -7.47 -10.55
C GLU A 50 7.57 -8.42 -10.52
N ASN A 51 7.34 -9.69 -10.85
CA ASN A 51 8.38 -10.73 -10.90
C ASN A 51 9.20 -10.84 -9.59
N GLY A 52 8.54 -10.71 -8.44
CA GLY A 52 9.18 -10.78 -7.12
C GLY A 52 9.83 -9.49 -6.66
N ILE A 53 9.75 -8.41 -7.45
CA ILE A 53 10.31 -7.10 -7.11
C ILE A 53 9.16 -6.15 -6.76
N ASN A 54 9.22 -5.55 -5.57
CA ASN A 54 8.27 -4.51 -5.16
C ASN A 54 8.61 -3.20 -5.86
N LYS A 55 7.61 -2.58 -6.48
CA LYS A 55 7.74 -1.35 -7.26
C LYS A 55 6.72 -0.33 -6.82
N VAL A 56 7.06 0.96 -6.95
CA VAL A 56 6.13 2.06 -6.76
C VAL A 56 5.29 2.21 -8.02
N LEU A 57 3.99 2.42 -7.86
CA LEU A 57 3.12 2.83 -8.95
C LEU A 57 3.37 4.32 -9.25
N GLU A 58 4.03 4.58 -10.37
CA GLU A 58 4.30 5.93 -10.87
C GLU A 58 3.26 6.38 -11.92
N ASP A 59 2.37 5.48 -12.36
CA ASP A 59 1.31 5.84 -13.31
C ASP A 59 0.19 6.64 -12.62
N GLU A 60 0.11 7.92 -12.95
CA GLU A 60 -0.83 8.86 -12.34
C GLU A 60 -2.30 8.48 -12.60
N LYS A 61 -2.61 7.90 -13.78
CA LYS A 61 -4.01 7.56 -14.11
C LYS A 61 -4.49 6.42 -13.25
N THR A 62 -3.69 5.36 -13.13
CA THR A 62 -3.99 4.23 -12.26
C THR A 62 -3.99 4.68 -10.80
N ALA A 63 -3.03 5.51 -10.37
CA ALA A 63 -3.01 6.04 -9.00
C ALA A 63 -4.28 6.83 -8.66
N ASN A 64 -4.75 7.70 -9.56
CA ASN A 64 -5.98 8.47 -9.37
C ASN A 64 -7.25 7.61 -9.32
N ILE A 65 -7.22 6.38 -9.86
CA ILE A 65 -8.30 5.40 -9.73
C ILE A 65 -8.19 4.66 -8.40
N LEU A 66 -6.98 4.26 -8.01
CA LEU A 66 -6.74 3.41 -6.85
C LEU A 66 -6.86 4.15 -5.53
N LEU A 67 -6.36 5.40 -5.43
CA LEU A 67 -6.36 6.16 -4.18
C LEU A 67 -7.76 6.28 -3.55
N PRO A 68 -8.82 6.66 -4.29
CA PRO A 68 -10.17 6.70 -3.73
C PRO A 68 -10.68 5.33 -3.27
N LEU A 69 -10.31 4.25 -3.97
CA LEU A 69 -10.72 2.89 -3.59
C LEU A 69 -10.06 2.46 -2.28
N PHE A 70 -8.77 2.77 -2.10
CA PHE A 70 -8.09 2.53 -0.82
C PHE A 70 -8.67 3.36 0.32
N GLU A 71 -8.98 4.64 0.06
CA GLU A 71 -9.64 5.50 1.04
C GLU A 71 -10.99 4.92 1.48
N GLU A 72 -11.81 4.43 0.54
CA GLU A 72 -13.07 3.77 0.84
C GLU A 72 -12.87 2.51 1.69
N LEU A 73 -11.95 1.62 1.31
CA LEU A 73 -11.66 0.39 2.03
C LEU A 73 -11.22 0.67 3.48
N ILE A 74 -10.26 1.57 3.66
CA ILE A 74 -9.73 1.92 4.98
C ILE A 74 -10.79 2.64 5.83
N THR A 75 -11.56 3.57 5.23
CA THR A 75 -12.65 4.25 5.94
C THR A 75 -13.70 3.25 6.41
N LYS A 76 -14.03 2.28 5.55
CA LYS A 76 -14.97 1.22 5.89
C LYS A 76 -14.46 0.40 7.07
N GLU A 77 -13.21 -0.04 7.08
CA GLU A 77 -12.64 -0.76 8.23
C GLU A 77 -12.67 0.04 9.53
N ILE A 78 -12.30 1.31 9.48
CA ILE A 78 -12.30 2.20 10.66
C ILE A 78 -13.73 2.38 11.20
N THR A 79 -14.71 2.53 10.30
CA THR A 79 -16.11 2.81 10.68
C THR A 79 -16.89 1.56 11.09
N GLU A 80 -16.60 0.42 10.49
CA GLU A 80 -17.26 -0.86 10.79
C GLU A 80 -16.61 -1.60 11.97
N GLY A 81 -15.40 -1.21 12.37
CA GLY A 81 -14.84 -1.56 13.68
C GLY A 81 -14.45 -3.02 13.84
N GLU A 82 -13.61 -3.57 12.95
CA GLU A 82 -12.83 -4.76 13.28
C GLU A 82 -11.60 -4.41 14.14
N TYR A 83 -11.82 -3.77 15.29
CA TYR A 83 -10.84 -3.61 16.38
C TYR A 83 -11.44 -4.07 17.72
#